data_AF-A0A427AE40-F1
#
_entry.id   AF-A0A427AE40-F1
#
_cell.length_a   1.000
_cell.length_b   1.000
_cell.length_c   1.000
_cell.angle_alpha   90.00
_cell.angle_beta   90.00
_cell.angle_gamma   90.00
#
_symmetry.space_group_name_H-M   'P 1'
#
loop_
_entity.id
_entity.type
_entity.pdbx_description
1 polymer ?
#
loop_
_entity_poly.entity_id
_entity_poly.type
_entity_poly.pdbx_seq_one_letter_code
_entity_poly.pdbx_strand_id
1 'polypeptide(L)'
;MCNITEKAPNAPIKADLRPLTHGMLVWQNGEASAKYIRGTLILRLATDLYTLPSEVLIYGAVKAMVLVELDEVNGRRASTEADLEIARAESANLQRQPDLRERLEDSEGQL
;
A
#
# COMPACT_ATOMS: atom_id res chain seq x y z
N MET A 1 -5.06 -2.12 33.32
CA MET A 1 -3.76 -2.65 33.79
C MET A 1 -3.34 -3.74 32.83
N CYS A 2 -2.36 -3.49 31.96
CA CYS A 2 -1.84 -4.51 31.07
C CYS A 2 -0.85 -5.38 31.86
N ASN A 3 -1.20 -6.64 32.09
CA ASN A 3 -0.32 -7.61 32.74
C ASN A 3 0.75 -8.05 31.72
N ILE A 4 1.85 -7.32 31.65
CA ILE A 4 3.03 -7.73 30.89
C ILE A 4 3.75 -8.74 31.79
N THR A 5 3.66 -10.03 31.47
CA THR A 5 4.48 -11.05 32.14
C THR A 5 5.94 -10.69 31.90
N GLU A 6 6.60 -10.22 32.95
CA GLU A 6 8.01 -9.84 32.95
C GLU A 6 8.84 -11.07 32.61
N LYS A 7 9.21 -11.19 31.34
CA LYS A 7 10.10 -12.24 30.86
C LYS A 7 11.52 -11.76 31.12
N ALA A 8 12.33 -12.61 31.75
CA ALA A 8 13.69 -12.27 32.19
C ALA A 8 14.48 -11.54 31.08
N PRO A 9 15.22 -10.46 31.41
CA PRO A 9 15.87 -9.59 30.41
C PRO A 9 16.88 -10.32 29.50
N ASN A 10 17.35 -11.50 29.91
CA ASN A 10 18.32 -12.31 29.17
C ASN A 10 17.67 -13.45 28.37
N ALA A 11 16.34 -13.55 28.36
CA ALA A 11 15.64 -14.57 27.60
C ALA A 11 15.65 -14.21 26.10
N PRO A 12 15.97 -15.16 25.20
CA PRO A 12 15.88 -14.93 23.77
C PRO A 12 14.48 -14.42 23.38
N ILE A 13 14.43 -13.34 22.61
CA ILE A 13 13.20 -12.82 22.01
C ILE A 13 12.73 -13.87 21.00
N LYS A 14 11.72 -14.66 21.40
CA LYS A 14 11.14 -15.71 20.57
C LYS A 14 9.81 -15.21 20.04
N ALA A 15 9.72 -14.99 18.73
CA ALA A 15 8.45 -14.72 18.08
C ALA A 15 7.52 -15.93 18.28
N ASP A 16 6.27 -15.69 18.68
CA ASP A 16 5.28 -16.76 18.80
C ASP A 16 4.72 -17.12 17.42
N LEU A 17 5.43 -18.01 16.73
CA LEU A 17 5.02 -18.53 15.43
C LEU A 17 4.18 -19.82 15.56
N ARG A 18 3.75 -20.21 16.77
CA ARG A 18 2.92 -21.42 17.00
C ARG A 18 1.62 -21.47 16.16
N PRO A 19 0.97 -20.35 15.81
CA PRO A 19 -0.18 -20.36 14.90
C PRO A 19 0.18 -20.67 13.43
N LEU A 20 1.45 -20.57 13.05
CA LEU A 20 1.94 -20.87 11.71
C LEU A 20 2.38 -22.34 11.67
N THR A 21 1.56 -23.19 11.07
CA THR A 21 1.85 -24.63 10.95
C THR A 21 2.96 -24.88 9.92
N HIS A 22 3.80 -25.90 10.14
CA HIS A 22 4.80 -26.32 9.17
C HIS A 22 4.14 -26.71 7.84
N GLY A 23 4.59 -26.13 6.72
CA GLY A 23 3.98 -26.33 5.40
C GLY A 23 2.86 -25.35 5.03
N MET A 24 2.44 -24.44 5.92
CA MET A 24 1.55 -23.35 5.52
C MET A 24 2.25 -22.43 4.52
N LEU A 25 1.59 -22.22 3.36
CA LEU A 25 1.99 -21.21 2.39
C LEU A 25 1.64 -19.83 2.95
N VAL A 26 2.52 -19.31 3.81
CA VAL A 26 2.42 -18.00 4.47
C VAL A 26 2.04 -16.89 3.49
N TRP A 27 2.48 -16.98 2.24
CA TRP A 27 2.23 -16.00 1.19
C TRP A 27 0.85 -16.10 0.51
N GLN A 28 0.12 -17.20 0.68
CA GLN A 28 -1.22 -17.37 0.10
C GLN A 28 -2.36 -16.94 1.03
N ASN A 29 -2.10 -16.81 2.33
CA ASN A 29 -3.09 -16.36 3.30
C ASN A 29 -2.66 -15.01 3.87
N GLY A 30 -3.46 -13.97 3.59
CA GLY A 30 -3.19 -12.60 4.05
C GLY A 30 -3.07 -12.45 5.57
N GLU A 31 -3.78 -13.27 6.35
CA GLU A 31 -3.67 -13.24 7.81
C GLU A 31 -2.38 -13.94 8.29
N ALA A 32 -2.00 -15.04 7.65
CA ALA A 32 -0.74 -15.73 7.94
C ALA A 32 0.48 -14.88 7.53
N SER A 33 0.42 -14.21 6.38
CA SER A 33 1.46 -13.28 5.92
C SER A 33 1.58 -12.08 6.87
N ALA A 34 0.47 -11.48 7.28
CA ALA A 34 0.49 -10.35 8.22
C ALA A 34 1.06 -10.74 9.60
N LYS A 35 0.71 -11.93 10.12
CA LYS A 35 1.29 -12.46 11.38
C LYS A 35 2.77 -12.76 11.24
N TYR A 36 3.20 -13.37 10.14
CA TYR A 36 4.60 -13.66 9.87
C TYR A 36 5.42 -12.38 9.74
N ILE A 37 4.94 -11.40 8.96
CA ILE A 37 5.57 -10.09 8.82
C ILE A 37 5.66 -9.40 10.20
N ARG A 38 4.59 -9.37 11.00
CA ARG A 38 4.65 -8.82 12.36
C ARG A 38 5.69 -9.52 13.23
N GLY A 39 5.68 -10.85 13.27
CA GLY A 39 6.61 -11.63 14.09
C GLY A 39 8.08 -11.43 13.68
N THR A 40 8.34 -11.26 12.39
CA THR A 40 9.69 -11.06 11.85
C THR A 40 10.15 -9.61 11.97
N LEU A 41 9.25 -8.65 11.75
CA LEU A 41 9.52 -7.21 11.88
C LEU A 41 9.81 -6.85 13.33
N ILE A 42 9.05 -7.38 14.29
CA ILE A 42 9.29 -7.18 15.73
C ILE A 42 10.65 -7.76 16.13
N LEU A 43 11.00 -8.95 15.62
CA LEU A 43 12.29 -9.56 15.92
C LEU A 43 13.45 -8.75 15.33
N ARG A 44 13.32 -8.31 14.07
CA ARG A 44 14.35 -7.50 13.41
C ARG A 44 14.53 -6.15 14.08
N LEU A 45 13.44 -5.46 14.40
CA LEU A 45 13.48 -4.19 15.12
C LEU A 45 14.15 -4.35 16.50
N ALA A 46 13.86 -5.44 17.21
CA ALA A 46 14.51 -5.72 18.48
C ALA A 46 16.01 -5.96 18.31
N THR A 47 16.41 -6.78 17.32
CA THR A 47 17.83 -6.98 16.99
C THR A 47 18.51 -5.65 16.66
N ASP A 48 17.92 -4.85 15.78
CA ASP A 48 18.45 -3.54 15.38
C ASP A 48 18.61 -2.62 16.60
N LEU A 49 17.62 -2.57 17.50
CA LEU A 49 17.65 -1.73 18.70
C LEU A 49 18.78 -2.09 19.68
N TYR A 50 19.16 -3.38 19.76
CA TYR A 50 20.22 -3.85 20.64
C TYR A 50 21.60 -3.90 19.98
N THR A 51 21.70 -3.74 18.66
CA THR A 51 22.97 -3.89 17.91
C THR A 51 23.41 -2.63 17.17
N LEU A 52 22.47 -1.73 16.83
CA LEU A 52 22.75 -0.54 16.05
C LEU A 52 22.73 0.74 16.92
N PRO A 53 23.57 1.73 16.60
CA PRO A 53 23.50 3.04 17.23
C PRO A 53 22.22 3.79 16.83
N SER A 54 21.78 4.72 17.69
CA SER A 54 20.53 5.48 17.52
C SER A 54 20.42 6.23 16.20
N GLU A 55 21.53 6.77 15.68
CA GLU A 55 21.57 7.47 14.39
C GLU A 55 21.15 6.57 13.22
N VAL A 56 21.62 5.32 13.20
CA VAL A 56 21.29 4.34 12.16
C VAL A 56 19.81 3.92 12.26
N LEU A 57 19.29 3.79 13.48
CA LEU A 57 17.87 3.50 13.71
C LEU A 57 16.97 4.63 13.22
N ILE A 58 17.32 5.89 13.53
CA ILE A 58 16.56 7.06 13.09
C ILE A 58 16.60 7.19 11.57
N TYR A 59 17.77 7.03 10.95
CA TYR A 59 17.90 7.04 9.49
C TYR A 59 17.03 5.95 8.85
N GLY A 60 17.04 4.73 9.40
CA GLY A 60 16.19 3.63 8.94
C GLY A 60 14.69 3.93 9.07
N ALA A 61 14.27 4.52 10.19
CA ALA A 61 12.89 4.92 10.42
C ALA A 61 12.43 6.02 9.44
N VAL A 62 13.22 7.07 9.28
CA VAL A 62 12.95 8.16 8.32
C VAL A 62 12.86 7.62 6.90
N LYS A 63 13.79 6.75 6.49
CA LYS A 63 13.75 6.12 5.17
C LYS A 63 12.47 5.29 4.97
N ALA A 64 12.04 4.54 5.98
CA ALA A 64 10.82 3.76 5.91
C ALA A 64 9.57 4.64 5.78
N MET A 65 9.50 5.75 6.53
CA MET A 65 8.40 6.72 6.43
C MET A 65 8.29 7.33 5.03
N VAL A 66 9.42 7.75 4.46
CA VAL A 66 9.48 8.32 3.10
C VAL A 66 9.06 7.29 2.04
N LEU A 67 9.43 6.01 2.20
CA LEU A 67 9.00 4.96 1.26
C LEU A 67 7.49 4.73 1.27
N VAL A 68 6.86 4.79 2.46
CA VAL A 68 5.40 4.66 2.57
C VAL A 68 4.70 5.85 1.92
N GLU A 69 5.18 7.06 2.18
CA GLU A 69 4.63 8.28 1.58
C GLU A 69 4.78 8.27 0.05
N LEU A 70 5.93 7.83 -0.46
CA LEU A 70 6.18 7.72 -1.89
C LEU A 70 5.24 6.70 -2.57
N ASP A 71 4.98 5.56 -1.92
CA ASP A 71 4.04 4.55 -2.40
C ASP A 71 2.62 5.12 -2.50
N GLU A 72 2.17 5.85 -1.47
CA GLU A 72 0.86 6.50 -1.47
C GLU A 72 0.74 7.55 -2.60
N VAL A 73 1.77 8.40 -2.76
CA VAL A 73 1.82 9.41 -3.83
C VAL A 73 1.79 8.75 -5.21
N ASN A 74 2.52 7.65 -5.40
CA ASN A 74 2.50 6.90 -6.65
C ASN A 74 1.14 6.27 -6.93
N GLY A 75 0.48 5.72 -5.90
CA GLY A 75 -0.89 5.21 -6.02
C GLY A 75 -1.88 6.30 -6.44
N ARG A 76 -1.81 7.48 -5.82
CA ARG A 76 -2.63 8.64 -6.21
C ARG A 76 -2.36 9.08 -7.64
N ARG A 77 -1.08 9.19 -8.03
CA ARG A 77 -0.69 9.55 -9.39
C ARG A 77 -1.25 8.57 -10.42
N ALA A 78 -1.14 7.27 -10.16
CA ALA A 78 -1.70 6.24 -11.04
C ALA A 78 -3.22 6.37 -11.18
N SER A 79 -3.93 6.66 -10.08
CA SER A 79 -5.37 6.94 -10.13
C SER A 79 -5.69 8.16 -10.99
N THR A 80 -4.98 9.28 -10.79
CA THR A 80 -5.22 10.51 -11.57
C THR A 80 -4.91 10.35 -13.05
N GLU A 81 -3.92 9.51 -13.39
CA GLU A 81 -3.55 9.21 -14.76
C GLU A 81 -4.64 8.38 -15.46
N ALA A 82 -5.22 7.41 -14.76
CA ALA A 82 -6.37 6.66 -15.26
C ALA A 82 -7.61 7.55 -15.48
N ASP A 83 -7.91 8.44 -14.54
CA ASP A 83 -9.04 9.38 -14.67
C ASP A 83 -8.85 10.32 -15.88
N LEU A 84 -7.63 10.78 -16.11
CA LEU A 84 -7.29 11.63 -17.26
C LEU A 84 -7.39 10.87 -18.58
N GLU A 85 -7.01 9.59 -18.61
CA GLU A 85 -7.17 8.73 -19.78
C GLU A 85 -8.65 8.51 -20.12
N ILE A 86 -9.50 8.29 -19.11
CA ILE A 86 -10.96 8.20 -19.28
C ILE A 86 -11.51 9.49 -19.88
N ALA A 87 -11.23 10.64 -19.26
CA ALA A 87 -11.70 11.94 -19.74
C ALA A 87 -11.22 12.25 -21.17
N ARG A 88 -9.99 11.84 -21.52
CA ARG A 88 -9.44 11.97 -22.87
C ARG A 88 -10.18 11.10 -23.87
N ALA A 89 -10.51 9.86 -23.51
CA ALA A 89 -11.28 8.96 -24.36
C ALA A 89 -12.71 9.48 -24.59
N GLU A 90 -13.36 10.02 -23.55
CA GLU A 90 -14.68 10.65 -23.63
C GLU A 90 -14.67 11.88 -24.55
N SER A 91 -13.67 12.76 -24.41
CA SER A 91 -13.51 13.92 -25.27
C SER A 91 -13.28 13.53 -26.74
N ALA A 92 -12.43 12.53 -26.98
CA ALA A 92 -12.18 12.01 -28.33
C ALA A 92 -13.44 11.36 -28.95
N ASN A 93 -14.31 10.77 -28.12
CA ASN A 93 -15.60 10.24 -28.57
C ASN A 93 -16.56 11.38 -28.97
N LEU A 94 -16.70 12.40 -28.12
CA LEU A 94 -17.54 13.57 -28.40
C LEU A 94 -17.11 14.29 -29.69
N GLN A 95 -15.81 14.44 -29.91
CA GLN A 95 -15.27 15.08 -31.11
C GLN A 95 -15.51 14.26 -32.39
N ARG A 96 -15.67 12.93 -32.27
CA ARG A 96 -16.01 12.03 -33.38
C ARG A 96 -17.52 11.88 -33.63
N GLN A 97 -18.39 12.57 -32.88
CA GLN A 97 -19.83 12.63 -33.16
C GLN A 97 -20.25 13.94 -33.87
N PRO A 98 -20.00 14.09 -35.19
CA PRO A 98 -20.58 15.18 -35.98
C PRO A 98 -22.07 14.98 -36.30
N ASP A 99 -22.54 13.73 -36.28
CA ASP A 99 -23.85 13.29 -36.80
C ASP A 99 -25.06 13.80 -36.00
N LEU A 100 -24.87 14.14 -34.71
CA LEU A 100 -25.94 14.73 -33.87
C LEU A 100 -26.05 16.24 -34.04
N ARG A 101 -24.97 16.90 -34.48
CA ARG A 101 -24.92 18.36 -34.62
C ARG A 101 -25.45 18.81 -35.98
N GLU A 102 -25.17 18.04 -37.04
CA GLU A 102 -25.68 18.27 -38.39
C GLU A 102 -27.20 18.03 -38.47
N ARG A 103 -27.71 16.97 -37.83
CA ARG A 103 -29.15 16.66 -37.79
C ARG A 103 -30.02 17.66 -37.02
N LEU A 104 -29.41 18.49 -36.17
CA LEU A 104 -30.12 19.52 -35.38
C LEU A 104 -30.27 20.81 -36.19
N GLU A 105 -29.24 21.18 -36.97
CA GLU A 105 -29.30 22.32 -37.88
C GLU A 105 -30.28 22.06 -39.05
N ASP A 106 -30.36 20.83 -39.56
CA ASP A 106 -31.36 20.44 -40.57
C ASP A 106 -32.82 20.44 -40.06
N SER A 107 -33.02 20.40 -38.74
CA SER A 107 -34.36 20.42 -38.12
C SER A 107 -34.81 21.84 -37.71
N GLU A 108 -33.89 22.78 -37.52
CA GLU A 108 -34.20 24.19 -37.21
C GLU A 108 -34.49 25.02 -38.48
N GLY A 109 -34.04 24.58 -39.66
CA GLY A 109 -34.33 25.22 -40.95
C GLY A 109 -35.71 24.92 -41.57
N GLN A 110 -36.58 24.18 -40.88
CA GLN A 110 -37.90 23.76 -41.38
C GLN A 110 -39.12 24.36 -40.61
N LEU A 111 -38.90 25.31 -39.70
CA LEU A 111 -39.96 26.10 -39.04
C LEU A 111 -40.11 27.49 -39.67
#